data_AF-A0A357EZX6-F1
#
_entry.id   AF-A0A357EZX6-F1
#
_cell.length_a   1.000
_cell.length_b   1.000
_cell.length_c   1.000
_cell.angle_alpha   90.00
_cell.angle_beta   90.00
_cell.angle_gamma   90.00
#
_symmetry.space_group_name_H-M   'P 1'
#
loop_
_entity.id
_entity.type
_entity.pdbx_description
1 polymer ?
#
loop_
_entity_poly.entity_id
_entity_poly.type
_entity_poly.pdbx_seq_one_letter_code
_entity_poly.pdbx_strand_id
1 'polypeptide(L)'
;IDDVIMGCAFPEAQQGMNVARTAMIAAGLPVETSAMTVNRYCSSGLQTIALASDRIAMGGADVIVAGGLETMSMIPMGGNVFRP
;
A
#
# COMPACT_ATOMS: atom_id res chain seq x y z
N ILE A 1 -4.41 -3.53 14.99
CA ILE A 1 -4.18 -2.83 13.70
C ILE A 1 -5.40 -3.13 12.86
N ASP A 2 -6.16 -2.09 12.57
CA ASP A 2 -7.47 -2.20 11.93
C ASP A 2 -7.36 -2.16 10.41
N ASP A 3 -6.34 -1.43 9.91
CA ASP A 3 -6.07 -1.32 8.47
C ASP A 3 -4.57 -1.11 8.18
N VAL A 4 -4.15 -1.52 6.99
CA VAL A 4 -2.81 -1.30 6.43
C VAL A 4 -2.93 -0.66 5.05
N ILE A 5 -2.52 0.60 4.94
CA ILE A 5 -2.68 1.41 3.74
C ILE A 5 -1.30 1.71 3.14
N MET A 6 -0.98 1.11 2.00
CA MET A 6 0.33 1.30 1.34
C MET A 6 0.19 1.98 -0.01
N GLY A 7 0.98 3.03 -0.23
CA GLY A 7 1.09 3.70 -1.51
C GLY A 7 2.01 2.95 -2.48
N CYS A 8 1.61 2.81 -3.74
CA CYS A 8 2.44 2.24 -4.82
C CYS A 8 2.03 2.88 -6.15
N ALA A 9 2.98 3.47 -6.87
CA ALA A 9 2.73 4.20 -8.11
C ALA A 9 2.53 3.28 -9.32
N PHE A 10 3.19 2.11 -9.32
CA PHE A 10 3.08 1.11 -10.38
C PHE A 10 2.69 -0.27 -9.78
N PRO A 11 1.43 -0.44 -9.34
CA PRO A 11 0.98 -1.65 -8.63
C PRO A 11 0.73 -2.81 -9.60
N GLU A 12 1.79 -3.28 -10.25
CA GLU A 12 1.77 -4.30 -11.30
C GLU A 12 2.76 -5.42 -11.01
N ALA A 13 2.54 -6.59 -11.61
CA ALA A 13 3.40 -7.77 -11.51
C ALA A 13 3.84 -8.07 -10.05
N GLN A 14 5.14 -7.99 -9.72
CA GLN A 14 5.68 -8.26 -8.38
C GLN A 14 5.11 -7.35 -7.28
N GLN A 15 4.62 -6.16 -7.65
CA GLN A 15 3.95 -5.20 -6.77
C GLN A 15 2.44 -5.11 -7.05
N GLY A 16 1.89 -6.05 -7.82
CA GLY A 16 0.48 -6.12 -8.14
C GLY A 16 -0.34 -6.80 -7.05
N MET A 17 -1.61 -7.10 -7.37
CA MET A 17 -2.51 -7.89 -6.51
C MET A 17 -2.58 -7.37 -5.06
N ASN A 18 -2.92 -6.09 -4.89
CA ASN A 18 -2.99 -5.39 -3.60
C ASN A 18 -1.74 -5.66 -2.73
N VAL A 19 -0.61 -5.07 -3.13
CA VAL A 19 0.68 -5.28 -2.47
C VAL A 19 0.69 -4.89 -0.98
N ALA A 20 -0.24 -4.03 -0.53
CA ALA A 20 -0.43 -3.77 0.89
C ALA A 20 -0.84 -5.04 1.64
N ARG A 21 -1.74 -5.83 1.05
CA ARG A 21 -2.24 -7.08 1.62
C ARG A 21 -1.17 -8.16 1.64
N THR A 22 -0.41 -8.33 0.56
CA THR A 22 0.66 -9.34 0.52
C THR A 22 1.79 -8.99 1.48
N ALA A 23 2.20 -7.71 1.56
CA ALA A 23 3.19 -7.25 2.51
C ALA A 23 2.73 -7.40 3.98
N MET A 24 1.46 -7.07 4.27
CA MET A 24 0.86 -7.27 5.59
C MET A 24 0.92 -8.73 6.05
N ILE A 25 0.49 -9.67 5.19
CA ILE A 25 0.54 -11.10 5.51
C ILE A 25 2.00 -11.56 5.70
N ALA A 26 2.91 -11.12 4.84
CA ALA A 26 4.34 -11.46 4.95
C ALA A 26 4.97 -10.92 6.25
N ALA A 27 4.48 -9.79 6.76
CA ALA A 27 4.91 -9.21 8.03
C ALA A 27 4.29 -9.90 9.27
N GLY A 28 3.45 -10.93 9.09
CA GLY A 28 2.86 -11.71 10.17
C GLY A 28 1.64 -11.08 10.83
N LEU A 29 1.01 -10.09 10.19
CA LEU A 29 -0.25 -9.53 10.69
C LEU A 29 -1.42 -10.52 10.46
N PRO A 30 -2.46 -10.50 11.32
CA PRO A 30 -3.62 -11.36 11.17
C PRO A 30 -4.31 -11.22 9.81
N VAL A 31 -4.89 -12.30 9.29
CA VAL A 31 -5.57 -12.29 7.98
C VAL A 31 -6.88 -11.48 8.01
N GLU A 32 -7.40 -11.24 9.19
CA GLU A 32 -8.57 -10.42 9.48
C GLU A 32 -8.26 -8.93 9.36
N THR A 33 -6.99 -8.52 9.47
CA THR A 33 -6.59 -7.12 9.28
C THR A 33 -6.84 -6.70 7.84
N SER A 34 -7.52 -5.56 7.66
CA SER A 34 -7.78 -5.01 6.33
C SER A 34 -6.50 -4.42 5.73
N ALA A 35 -6.41 -4.39 4.39
CA ALA A 35 -5.31 -3.74 3.71
C ALA A 35 -5.70 -3.23 2.32
N MET A 36 -5.17 -2.07 1.93
CA MET A 36 -5.39 -1.52 0.60
C MET A 36 -4.14 -0.83 0.02
N THR A 37 -3.95 -1.02 -1.30
CA THR A 37 -2.97 -0.27 -2.08
C THR A 37 -3.60 0.98 -2.66
N VAL A 38 -2.95 2.13 -2.46
CA VAL A 38 -3.38 3.43 -3.00
C VAL A 38 -2.41 3.89 -4.06
N ASN A 39 -2.95 4.39 -5.18
CA ASN A 39 -2.16 5.01 -6.23
C ASN A 39 -2.59 6.48 -6.44
N ARG A 40 -1.67 7.38 -6.10
CA ARG A 40 -1.67 8.82 -6.44
C ARG A 40 -0.30 9.22 -6.96
N TYR A 41 0.33 8.34 -7.75
CA TYR A 41 1.71 8.45 -8.26
C TYR A 41 2.72 8.76 -7.13
N CYS A 42 3.65 9.70 -7.36
CA CYS A 42 4.69 10.07 -6.39
C CYS A 42 4.14 10.47 -5.02
N SER A 43 2.87 10.91 -4.96
CA SER A 43 2.21 11.33 -3.72
C SER A 43 1.50 10.19 -2.98
N SER A 44 1.52 8.95 -3.49
CA SER A 44 0.77 7.82 -2.91
C SER A 44 1.08 7.59 -1.44
N GLY A 45 2.36 7.65 -1.04
CA GLY A 45 2.75 7.45 0.36
C GLY A 45 2.23 8.56 1.30
N LEU A 46 2.16 9.80 0.84
CA LEU A 46 1.56 10.89 1.64
C LEU A 46 0.03 10.78 1.67
N GLN A 47 -0.58 10.34 0.57
CA GLN A 47 -2.01 10.11 0.50
C GLN A 47 -2.48 9.05 1.49
N THR A 48 -1.70 7.98 1.72
CA THR A 48 -2.06 6.95 2.71
C THR A 48 -2.06 7.50 4.13
N ILE A 49 -1.11 8.38 4.47
CA ILE A 49 -1.05 9.04 5.77
C ILE A 49 -2.27 9.94 5.97
N ALA A 50 -2.65 10.73 4.96
CA ALA A 50 -3.85 11.56 5.02
C ALA A 50 -5.12 10.71 5.23
N LEU A 51 -5.29 9.62 4.48
CA LEU A 51 -6.43 8.71 4.62
C LEU A 51 -6.49 8.06 6.01
N ALA A 52 -5.34 7.62 6.53
CA ALA A 52 -5.25 7.04 7.88
C ALA A 52 -5.62 8.06 8.96
N SER A 53 -5.09 9.28 8.84
CA SER A 53 -5.41 10.39 9.75
C SER A 53 -6.91 10.68 9.77
N ASP A 54 -7.53 10.82 8.60
CA ASP A 54 -8.96 11.12 8.49
C ASP A 54 -9.81 10.00 9.11
N ARG A 55 -9.46 8.74 8.84
CA ARG A 55 -10.21 7.59 9.36
C ARG A 55 -10.11 7.44 10.88
N ILE A 56 -8.93 7.70 11.45
CA ILE A 56 -8.76 7.74 12.92
C ILE A 56 -9.52 8.93 13.51
N ALA A 57 -9.42 10.13 12.91
CA ALA A 57 -10.10 11.32 13.39
C ALA A 57 -11.63 11.19 13.39
N MET A 58 -12.20 10.44 12.44
CA MET A 58 -13.63 10.12 12.39
C MET A 58 -14.05 8.96 13.32
N GLY A 59 -13.12 8.37 14.08
CA GLY A 59 -13.39 7.23 14.95
C GLY A 59 -13.65 5.92 14.20
N GLY A 60 -13.22 5.82 12.94
CA GLY A 60 -13.40 4.63 12.10
C GLY A 60 -12.29 3.57 12.23
N ALA A 61 -11.26 3.85 13.03
CA ALA A 61 -10.17 2.94 13.40
C ALA A 61 -9.41 3.53 14.60
N ASP A 62 -8.80 2.67 15.41
CA ASP A 62 -7.93 3.08 16.52
C ASP A 62 -6.45 3.10 16.09
N VAL A 63 -6.03 2.12 15.28
CA VAL A 63 -4.64 1.98 14.85
C VAL A 63 -4.55 1.55 13.39
N ILE A 64 -3.92 2.39 12.56
CA ILE A 64 -3.68 2.13 11.14
C ILE A 64 -2.18 2.20 10.84
N VAL A 65 -1.67 1.28 10.02
CA VAL A 65 -0.33 1.40 9.42
C VAL A 65 -0.46 2.09 8.07
N ALA A 66 0.22 3.23 7.89
CA ALA A 66 0.23 3.97 6.64
C ALA A 66 1.66 4.16 6.13
N GLY A 67 1.85 4.04 4.82
CA GLY A 67 3.15 4.29 4.20
C GLY A 67 3.13 4.12 2.70
N GLY A 68 4.29 3.80 2.14
CA GLY A 68 4.45 3.48 0.73
C GLY A 68 5.55 2.44 0.53
N LEU A 69 5.45 1.70 -0.55
CA LEU A 69 6.49 0.77 -1.00
C LEU A 69 6.63 0.88 -2.50
N GLU A 70 7.87 0.77 -2.98
CA GLU A 70 8.16 0.80 -4.40
C GLU A 70 9.42 -0.01 -4.69
N THR A 71 9.41 -0.85 -5.73
CA THR A 71 10.63 -1.50 -6.24
C THR A 71 10.90 -1.13 -7.69
N MET A 72 11.61 -0.02 -7.86
CA MET A 72 12.02 0.49 -9.17
C MET A 72 13.02 -0.42 -9.91
N SER A 73 13.64 -1.37 -9.20
CA SER A 73 14.52 -2.37 -9.81
C SER A 73 13.72 -3.47 -10.52
N MET A 74 12.62 -3.93 -9.93
CA MET A 74 11.76 -4.97 -10.52
C MET A 74 10.72 -4.37 -11.46
N ILE A 75 10.06 -3.30 -11.03
CA ILE A 75 9.05 -2.56 -11.80
C ILE A 75 9.60 -1.16 -12.09
N PRO A 76 10.21 -0.93 -13.26
CA PRO A 76 10.75 0.39 -13.57
C PRO A 76 9.65 1.44 -13.69
N MET A 77 10.06 2.71 -13.64
CA MET A 77 9.16 3.82 -13.95
C MET A 77 8.58 3.64 -15.35
N GLY A 78 7.25 3.63 -15.45
CA GLY A 78 6.51 3.29 -16.68
C GLY A 78 5.71 1.98 -16.59
N GLY A 79 5.85 1.23 -15.50
CA GLY A 79 5.07 0.02 -15.23
C GLY A 79 5.80 -1.26 -15.62
N ASN A 80 5.06 -2.37 -15.66
CA ASN A 80 5.60 -3.66 -16.04
C ASN A 80 5.94 -3.67 -17.54
N VAL A 81 7.23 -3.75 -17.85
CA VAL A 81 7.70 -3.90 -19.23
C VAL A 81 8.21 -5.33 -19.38
N PHE A 82 7.65 -6.08 -20.33
CA PHE A 82 8.19 -7.40 -20.69
C PHE A 82 9.64 -7.20 -21.16
N ARG A 83 10.60 -7.62 -20.33
CA ARG A 83 12.01 -7.71 -20.71
C ARG A 83 12.23 -9.12 -21.27
N PRO A 84 12.52 -9.26 -22.59
CA PRO A 84 12.77 -10.56 -23.21
C PRO A 84 14.03 -11.24 -22.63
#